data_AF-A0AAW9BA52-F1
#
_entry.id   AF-A0AAW9BA52-F1
#
_cell.length_a   1.000
_cell.length_b   1.000
_cell.length_c   1.000
_cell.angle_alpha   90.00
_cell.angle_beta   90.00
_cell.angle_gamma   90.00
#
_symmetry.space_group_name_H-M   'P 1'
#
loop_
_entity.id
_entity.type
_entity.pdbx_description
1 polymer ?
#
loop_
_entity_poly.entity_id
_entity_poly.type
_entity_poly.pdbx_seq_one_letter_code
_entity_poly.pdbx_strand_id
1 'polypeptide(L)'
;RIKKSVRFEDGDKWAEFVPFNGFRMDFEIDFNHPAIESDEQRLLFDFSSQGFVREISRARTFGFMRDIEYLQSQNLVLGGSFDNAIVLDDYRILNEEGLRFENEFVTHKVLDAIGDLYMCGHPIIGEFRAYKSGHGLNNQLLRAVLADQEAWEWTTFEEEVGSPVAFAEPNMVLA
;
A
#
# COMPACT_ATOMS: atom_id res chain seq x y z
N ARG A 1 6.90 -10.06 14.47
CA ARG A 1 5.49 -10.43 14.68
C ARG A 1 4.81 -9.40 15.58
N ILE A 2 3.63 -8.92 15.22
CA ILE A 2 2.77 -8.04 16.03
C ILE A 2 2.07 -8.88 17.12
N LYS A 3 2.11 -8.41 18.36
CA LYS A 3 1.52 -9.05 19.56
C LYS A 3 0.37 -8.26 20.17
N LYS A 4 0.31 -6.96 19.92
CA LYS A 4 -0.70 -6.04 20.44
C LYS A 4 -1.13 -5.08 19.34
N SER A 5 -2.39 -4.65 19.40
CA SER A 5 -2.87 -3.61 18.49
C SER A 5 -2.18 -2.27 18.79
N VAL A 6 -1.70 -1.61 17.74
CA VAL A 6 -1.11 -0.26 17.79
C VAL A 6 -1.74 0.56 16.70
N ARG A 7 -2.25 1.73 17.05
CA ARG A 7 -3.01 2.61 16.16
C ARG A 7 -2.47 4.03 16.23
N PHE A 8 -2.43 4.69 15.08
CA PHE A 8 -2.08 6.10 14.96
C PHE A 8 -3.16 6.81 14.13
N GLU A 9 -3.56 8.00 14.56
CA GLU A 9 -4.62 8.79 13.94
C GLU A 9 -4.12 10.21 13.64
N ASP A 10 -4.55 10.77 12.52
CA ASP A 10 -4.31 12.16 12.11
C ASP A 10 -5.58 12.72 11.48
N GLY A 11 -6.38 13.42 12.29
CA GLY A 11 -7.69 13.91 11.88
C GLY A 11 -8.66 12.76 11.58
N ASP A 12 -9.12 12.68 10.32
CA ASP A 12 -9.99 11.62 9.83
C ASP A 12 -9.20 10.38 9.34
N LYS A 13 -7.87 10.46 9.26
CA LYS A 13 -7.01 9.39 8.74
C LYS A 13 -6.51 8.52 9.86
N TRP A 14 -6.33 7.23 9.60
CA TRP A 14 -5.72 6.33 10.58
C TRP A 14 -4.99 5.16 9.93
N ALA A 15 -4.03 4.62 10.67
CA ALA A 15 -3.37 3.36 10.35
C ALA A 15 -3.22 2.54 11.64
N GLU A 16 -3.35 1.22 11.54
CA GLU A 16 -3.34 0.30 12.66
C GLU A 16 -2.63 -0.99 12.29
N PHE A 17 -1.85 -1.52 13.22
CA PHE A 17 -1.44 -2.92 13.20
C PHE A 17 -2.22 -3.69 14.24
N VAL A 18 -2.70 -4.88 13.88
CA VAL A 18 -3.30 -5.84 14.81
C VAL A 18 -2.62 -7.21 14.72
N PRO A 19 -2.63 -8.00 15.81
CA PRO A 19 -2.08 -9.36 15.78
C PRO A 19 -2.84 -10.24 14.78
N PHE A 20 -2.10 -10.85 13.86
CA PHE A 20 -2.63 -11.77 12.85
C PHE A 20 -1.54 -12.77 12.45
N ASN A 21 -1.91 -14.04 12.28
CA ASN A 21 -0.97 -15.10 11.90
C ASN A 21 -0.82 -15.18 10.38
N GLY A 22 -0.20 -14.17 9.81
CA GLY A 22 0.03 -13.99 8.37
C GLY A 22 0.45 -12.55 8.11
N PHE A 23 0.42 -12.11 6.86
CA PHE A 23 0.53 -10.70 6.52
C PHE A 23 -0.68 -10.30 5.68
N ARG A 24 -1.54 -9.46 6.25
CA ARG A 24 -2.79 -9.01 5.62
C ARG A 24 -2.84 -7.50 5.58
N MET A 25 -3.42 -6.95 4.52
CA MET A 25 -3.59 -5.53 4.33
C MET A 25 -5.05 -5.22 4.06
N ASP A 26 -5.64 -4.33 4.84
CA ASP A 26 -6.98 -3.78 4.64
C ASP A 26 -6.82 -2.28 4.45
N PHE A 27 -6.92 -1.82 3.21
CA PHE A 27 -6.67 -0.42 2.87
C PHE A 27 -7.91 0.19 2.25
N GLU A 28 -8.35 1.31 2.80
CA GLU A 28 -9.47 2.09 2.28
C GLU A 28 -9.00 3.51 1.95
N ILE A 29 -9.25 3.93 0.72
CA ILE A 29 -9.15 5.32 0.27
C ILE A 29 -10.54 5.97 0.30
N ASP A 30 -10.57 7.30 0.27
CA ASP A 30 -11.81 8.08 0.25
C ASP A 30 -11.60 9.31 -0.62
N PHE A 31 -11.63 9.07 -1.93
CA PHE A 31 -11.60 10.09 -2.96
C PHE A 31 -13.01 10.40 -3.43
N ASN A 32 -13.42 11.64 -3.25
CA ASN A 32 -14.63 12.17 -3.87
C ASN A 32 -14.32 12.61 -5.31
N HIS A 33 -14.20 11.64 -6.22
CA HIS A 33 -13.86 11.88 -7.62
C HIS A 33 -14.76 11.05 -8.56
N PRO A 34 -15.36 11.63 -9.62
CA PRO A 34 -16.29 10.90 -10.50
C PRO A 34 -15.71 9.69 -11.22
N ALA A 35 -14.38 9.62 -11.38
CA ALA A 35 -13.69 8.50 -12.01
C ALA A 35 -13.21 7.42 -11.02
N ILE A 36 -13.51 7.56 -9.73
CA ILE A 36 -13.15 6.61 -8.68
C ILE A 36 -14.45 6.15 -8.03
N GLU A 37 -14.97 5.02 -8.50
CA GLU A 37 -16.22 4.44 -8.01
C GLU A 37 -16.11 4.09 -6.52
N SER A 38 -17.21 4.27 -5.77
CA SER A 38 -17.21 4.12 -4.31
C SER A 38 -16.96 2.69 -3.82
N ASP A 39 -17.34 1.69 -4.61
CA ASP A 39 -17.15 0.27 -4.31
C ASP A 39 -15.71 -0.22 -4.56
N GLU A 40 -14.91 0.53 -5.32
CA GLU A 40 -13.52 0.19 -5.66
C GLU A 40 -12.49 0.87 -4.74
N GLN A 41 -12.94 1.51 -3.65
CA GLN A 41 -12.06 2.28 -2.76
C GLN A 41 -11.51 1.49 -1.57
N ARG A 42 -11.85 0.21 -1.43
CA ARG A 42 -11.31 -0.66 -0.37
C ARG A 42 -10.74 -1.94 -0.95
N LEU A 43 -9.54 -2.29 -0.48
CA LEU A 43 -8.86 -3.54 -0.84
C LEU A 43 -8.45 -4.30 0.40
N LEU A 44 -8.94 -5.53 0.51
CA LEU A 44 -8.46 -6.54 1.46
C LEU A 44 -7.55 -7.52 0.72
N PHE A 45 -6.28 -7.58 1.11
CA PHE A 45 -5.26 -8.38 0.45
C PHE A 45 -4.49 -9.24 1.46
N ASP A 46 -4.53 -10.55 1.26
CA ASP A 46 -3.70 -11.53 1.98
C ASP A 46 -2.37 -11.71 1.22
N PHE A 47 -1.28 -11.24 1.82
CA PHE A 47 0.01 -11.20 1.12
C PHE A 47 0.58 -12.59 0.85
N SER A 48 0.98 -12.77 -0.41
CA SER A 48 1.91 -13.81 -0.85
C SER A 48 2.78 -13.23 -1.96
N SER A 49 3.96 -13.81 -2.21
CA SER A 49 4.81 -13.33 -3.32
C SER A 49 4.12 -13.43 -4.67
N GLN A 50 3.36 -14.50 -4.93
CA GLN A 50 2.61 -14.66 -6.19
C GLN A 50 1.45 -13.66 -6.30
N GLY A 51 0.70 -13.47 -5.22
CA GLY A 51 -0.38 -12.47 -5.15
C GLY A 51 0.17 -11.06 -5.36
N PHE A 52 1.30 -10.71 -4.73
CA PHE A 52 1.93 -9.41 -4.92
C PHE A 52 2.28 -9.17 -6.40
N VAL A 53 2.91 -10.14 -7.06
CA VAL A 53 3.28 -10.02 -8.48
C VAL A 53 2.04 -9.85 -9.37
N ARG A 54 0.99 -10.64 -9.16
CA ARG A 54 -0.18 -10.68 -10.04
C ARG A 54 -1.16 -9.53 -9.81
N GLU A 55 -1.42 -9.20 -8.54
CA GLU A 55 -2.53 -8.34 -8.13
C GLU A 55 -2.07 -6.94 -7.75
N ILE A 56 -0.85 -6.77 -7.23
CA ILE A 56 -0.38 -5.49 -6.68
C ILE A 56 0.65 -4.81 -7.58
N SER A 57 1.65 -5.54 -8.04
CA SER A 57 2.91 -4.98 -8.56
C SER A 57 2.76 -4.06 -9.79
N ARG A 58 1.70 -4.25 -10.58
CA ARG A 58 1.46 -3.49 -11.81
C ARG A 58 0.62 -2.23 -11.59
N ALA A 59 0.14 -1.96 -10.38
CA ALA A 59 -0.70 -0.80 -10.10
C ALA A 59 0.13 0.49 -10.16
N ARG A 60 -0.22 1.38 -11.09
CA ARG A 60 0.51 2.63 -11.34
C ARG A 60 0.18 3.69 -10.30
N THR A 61 1.14 4.58 -10.10
CA THR A 61 0.89 5.83 -9.37
C THR A 61 -0.07 6.73 -10.13
N PHE A 62 -0.65 7.70 -9.45
CA PHE A 62 -1.69 8.55 -10.02
C PHE A 62 -1.62 9.99 -9.50
N GLY A 63 -2.13 10.93 -10.31
CA GLY A 63 -2.20 12.34 -9.94
C GLY A 63 -3.20 13.11 -10.78
N PHE A 64 -3.55 14.31 -10.32
CA PHE A 64 -4.47 15.21 -11.01
C PHE A 64 -3.72 16.14 -11.95
N MET A 65 -4.25 16.35 -13.16
CA MET A 65 -3.64 17.18 -14.20
C MET A 65 -3.32 18.59 -13.69
N ARG A 66 -4.26 19.20 -12.94
CA ARG A 66 -4.07 20.52 -12.33
C ARG A 66 -2.88 20.58 -11.38
N ASP A 67 -2.68 19.52 -10.59
CA ASP A 67 -1.58 19.44 -9.64
C ASP A 67 -0.25 19.19 -10.36
N ILE A 68 -0.25 18.39 -11.43
CA ILE A 68 0.95 18.10 -12.22
C ILE A 68 1.52 19.39 -12.82
N GLU A 69 0.69 20.23 -13.46
CA GLU A 69 1.12 21.51 -14.03
C GLU A 69 1.71 22.44 -12.95
N TYR A 70 1.03 22.52 -11.81
CA TYR A 70 1.50 23.31 -10.67
C TYR A 70 2.84 22.78 -10.12
N LEU A 71 2.95 21.46 -9.88
CA LEU A 71 4.15 20.83 -9.36
C LEU A 71 5.35 20.99 -10.30
N GLN A 72 5.14 20.89 -11.61
CA GLN A 72 6.19 21.14 -12.60
C GLN A 72 6.70 22.58 -12.57
N SER A 73 5.82 23.55 -12.32
CA SER A 73 6.23 24.95 -12.11
C SER A 73 7.15 25.13 -10.89
N GLN A 74 7.11 24.19 -9.93
CA GLN A 74 7.92 24.15 -8.72
C GLN A 74 9.13 23.19 -8.84
N ASN A 75 9.48 22.74 -10.05
CA ASN A 75 10.52 21.75 -10.32
C ASN A 75 10.26 20.36 -9.67
N LEU A 76 9.01 20.01 -9.45
CA LEU A 76 8.56 18.70 -8.98
C LEU A 76 7.90 17.93 -10.13
N VAL A 77 7.93 16.60 -10.10
CA VAL A 77 7.23 15.74 -11.09
C VAL A 77 7.59 16.08 -12.55
N LEU A 78 8.83 16.53 -12.79
CA LEU A 78 9.32 16.96 -14.12
C LEU A 78 9.29 15.85 -15.17
N GLY A 79 9.37 14.58 -14.74
CA GLY A 79 9.27 13.41 -15.61
C GLY A 79 7.86 12.80 -15.67
N GLY A 80 6.86 13.42 -15.05
CA GLY A 80 5.48 12.90 -15.04
C GLY A 80 4.88 12.89 -16.44
N SER A 81 4.34 11.74 -16.84
CA SER A 81 3.71 11.55 -18.15
C SER A 81 2.67 10.44 -18.08
N PHE A 82 1.85 10.30 -19.12
CA PHE A 82 0.87 9.20 -19.23
C PHE A 82 1.52 7.81 -19.24
N ASP A 83 2.80 7.72 -19.61
CA ASP A 83 3.55 6.45 -19.67
C ASP A 83 3.90 5.92 -18.27
N ASN A 84 3.94 6.79 -17.26
CA ASN A 84 4.40 6.44 -15.91
C ASN A 84 3.40 6.75 -14.79
N ALA A 85 2.32 7.45 -15.08
CA ALA A 85 1.25 7.73 -14.12
C ALA A 85 -0.13 7.66 -14.75
N ILE A 86 -1.12 7.30 -13.94
CA ILE A 86 -2.52 7.55 -14.24
C ILE A 86 -2.78 9.03 -13.99
N VAL A 87 -3.34 9.72 -14.98
CA VAL A 87 -3.61 11.15 -14.88
C VAL A 87 -5.12 11.37 -14.95
N LEU A 88 -5.66 12.12 -13.99
CA LEU A 88 -7.07 12.47 -13.93
C LEU A 88 -7.25 13.97 -14.18
N ASP A 89 -8.29 14.35 -14.92
CA ASP A 89 -8.87 15.71 -14.80
C ASP A 89 -9.93 15.72 -13.68
N ASP A 90 -10.79 16.73 -13.61
CA ASP A 90 -11.85 16.79 -12.56
C ASP A 90 -12.98 15.77 -12.75
N TYR A 91 -13.02 15.08 -13.89
CA TYR A 91 -14.17 14.31 -14.33
C TYR A 91 -13.83 12.87 -14.73
N ARG A 92 -12.63 12.62 -15.26
CA ARG A 92 -12.28 11.35 -15.89
C ARG A 92 -10.78 11.07 -15.87
N ILE A 93 -10.46 9.80 -16.15
CA ILE A 93 -9.11 9.34 -16.46
C ILE A 93 -8.75 9.79 -17.88
N LEU A 94 -7.52 10.27 -18.06
CA LEU A 94 -7.01 10.80 -19.33
C LEU A 94 -6.15 9.81 -20.13
N ASN A 95 -5.66 8.74 -19.50
CA ASN A 95 -4.91 7.69 -20.18
C ASN A 95 -5.81 6.96 -21.19
N GLU A 96 -5.43 6.93 -22.48
CA GLU A 96 -6.24 6.30 -23.55
C GLU A 96 -6.48 4.80 -23.33
N GLU A 97 -5.50 4.10 -22.77
CA GLU A 97 -5.59 2.67 -22.45
C GLU A 97 -6.42 2.38 -21.17
N GLY A 98 -6.80 3.41 -20.43
CA GLY A 98 -7.55 3.26 -19.17
C GLY A 98 -6.72 2.67 -18.03
N LEU A 99 -7.42 1.93 -17.15
CA LEU A 99 -6.84 1.28 -15.97
C LEU A 99 -6.38 -0.15 -16.26
N ARG A 100 -5.39 -0.62 -15.53
CA ARG A 100 -4.93 -2.02 -15.51
C ARG A 100 -5.82 -2.88 -14.61
N PHE A 101 -6.42 -2.27 -13.60
CA PHE A 101 -7.35 -2.88 -12.64
C PHE A 101 -8.49 -1.91 -12.37
N GLU A 102 -9.69 -2.40 -12.12
CA GLU A 102 -10.84 -1.53 -11.78
C GLU A 102 -10.56 -0.71 -10.51
N ASN A 103 -9.89 -1.31 -9.52
CA ASN A 103 -9.44 -0.70 -8.27
C ASN A 103 -7.96 -0.27 -8.27
N GLU A 104 -7.39 0.15 -9.41
CA GLU A 104 -5.95 0.42 -9.53
C GLU A 104 -5.45 1.47 -8.52
N PHE A 105 -6.28 2.45 -8.14
CA PHE A 105 -5.91 3.51 -7.19
C PHE A 105 -5.64 2.99 -5.77
N VAL A 106 -6.56 2.20 -5.20
CA VAL A 106 -6.37 1.61 -3.86
C VAL A 106 -5.31 0.51 -3.90
N THR A 107 -5.23 -0.22 -5.01
CA THR A 107 -4.17 -1.22 -5.24
C THR A 107 -2.78 -0.59 -5.20
N HIS A 108 -2.61 0.58 -5.81
CA HIS A 108 -1.36 1.33 -5.71
C HIS A 108 -1.08 1.81 -4.27
N LYS A 109 -2.11 2.16 -3.49
CA LYS A 109 -1.91 2.52 -2.08
C LYS A 109 -1.51 1.34 -1.20
N VAL A 110 -2.00 0.13 -1.52
CA VAL A 110 -1.47 -1.10 -0.92
C VAL A 110 0.00 -1.31 -1.33
N LEU A 111 0.36 -1.08 -2.60
CA LEU A 111 1.75 -1.15 -3.06
C LEU A 111 2.65 -0.17 -2.29
N ASP A 112 2.25 1.09 -2.17
CA ASP A 112 2.94 2.13 -1.39
C ASP A 112 3.17 1.67 0.06
N ALA A 113 2.10 1.18 0.71
CA ALA A 113 2.15 0.76 2.10
C ALA A 113 3.06 -0.45 2.31
N ILE A 114 3.11 -1.42 1.38
CA ILE A 114 4.08 -2.54 1.46
C ILE A 114 5.51 -1.99 1.51
N GLY A 115 5.83 -1.04 0.62
CA GLY A 115 7.15 -0.39 0.57
C GLY A 115 7.47 0.38 1.85
N ASP A 116 6.54 1.21 2.33
CA ASP A 116 6.71 2.00 3.55
C ASP A 116 6.94 1.12 4.78
N LEU A 117 6.16 0.03 4.91
CA LEU A 117 6.26 -0.90 6.04
C LEU A 117 7.57 -1.69 6.02
N TYR A 118 8.11 -1.96 4.83
CA TYR A 118 9.40 -2.64 4.68
C TYR A 118 10.60 -1.76 5.05
N MET A 119 10.40 -0.46 5.32
CA MET A 119 11.46 0.42 5.82
C MET A 119 12.02 0.01 7.19
N CYS A 120 11.35 -0.89 7.92
CA CYS A 120 11.92 -1.51 9.12
C CYS A 120 12.97 -2.60 8.81
N GLY A 121 13.14 -2.96 7.53
CA GLY A 121 14.12 -3.94 7.05
C GLY A 121 13.68 -5.39 7.16
N HIS A 122 12.45 -5.67 7.62
CA HIS A 122 11.98 -7.03 7.85
C HIS A 122 10.50 -7.20 7.45
N PRO A 123 10.10 -8.38 6.96
CA PRO A 123 8.69 -8.70 6.79
C PRO A 123 7.95 -8.69 8.13
N ILE A 124 6.70 -8.25 8.09
CA ILE A 124 5.83 -8.17 9.27
C ILE A 124 4.87 -9.35 9.27
N ILE A 125 4.66 -9.93 10.45
CA ILE A 125 3.57 -10.89 10.71
C ILE A 125 2.54 -10.14 11.54
N GLY A 126 1.39 -9.87 10.95
CA GLY A 126 0.33 -9.00 11.47
C GLY A 126 -0.61 -8.56 10.36
N GLU A 127 -1.68 -7.88 10.75
CA GLU A 127 -2.62 -7.28 9.80
C GLU A 127 -2.46 -5.75 9.89
N PHE A 128 -2.20 -5.14 8.75
CA PHE A 128 -2.17 -3.69 8.58
C PHE A 128 -3.54 -3.22 8.11
N ARG A 129 -4.14 -2.29 8.84
CA ARG A 129 -5.41 -1.65 8.46
C ARG A 129 -5.20 -0.17 8.31
N ALA A 130 -5.76 0.43 7.27
CA ALA A 130 -5.58 1.84 6.99
C ALA A 130 -6.81 2.46 6.34
N TYR A 131 -7.11 3.68 6.76
CA TYR A 131 -8.13 4.51 6.15
C TYR A 131 -7.52 5.88 5.85
N LYS A 132 -7.55 6.26 4.56
CA LYS A 132 -6.98 7.52 4.04
C LYS A 132 -5.50 7.71 4.42
N SER A 133 -4.79 6.61 4.68
CA SER A 133 -3.37 6.65 5.03
C SER A 133 -2.50 7.01 3.82
N GLY A 134 -1.28 7.43 4.11
CA GLY A 134 -0.21 7.64 3.13
C GLY A 134 1.15 7.55 3.82
N HIS A 135 2.23 7.84 3.09
CA HIS A 135 3.60 7.63 3.57
C HIS A 135 3.89 8.21 4.97
N GLY A 136 3.41 9.43 5.25
CA GLY A 136 3.59 10.05 6.56
C GLY A 136 2.97 9.23 7.70
N LEU A 137 1.71 8.84 7.55
CA LEU A 137 0.96 8.09 8.57
C LEU A 137 1.47 6.65 8.70
N ASN A 138 1.82 6.00 7.59
CA ASN A 138 2.47 4.68 7.58
C ASN A 138 3.78 4.71 8.38
N ASN A 139 4.62 5.74 8.17
CA ASN A 139 5.87 5.89 8.90
C ASN A 139 5.64 6.16 10.40
N GLN A 140 4.67 7.00 10.76
CA GLN A 140 4.32 7.26 12.16
C GLN A 140 3.86 5.99 12.88
N LEU A 141 3.00 5.19 12.25
CA LEU A 141 2.58 3.91 12.79
C LEU A 141 3.79 2.98 12.98
N LEU A 142 4.65 2.85 11.98
CA LEU A 142 5.82 1.98 12.06
C LEU A 142 6.76 2.38 13.20
N ARG A 143 7.01 3.68 13.38
CA ARG A 143 7.76 4.21 14.53
C ARG A 143 7.08 3.88 15.85
N ALA A 144 5.76 4.04 15.95
CA ALA A 144 5.00 3.77 17.17
C ALA A 144 5.08 2.29 17.56
N VAL A 145 4.93 1.37 16.60
CA VAL A 145 5.09 -0.07 16.84
C VAL A 145 6.49 -0.39 17.31
N LEU A 146 7.52 0.12 16.63
CA LEU A 146 8.91 -0.19 16.97
C LEU A 146 9.34 0.40 18.31
N ALA A 147 8.72 1.50 18.76
CA ALA A 147 8.95 2.09 20.07
C ALA A 147 8.27 1.33 21.23
N ASP A 148 7.15 0.63 20.98
CA ASP A 148 6.49 -0.23 21.98
C ASP A 148 7.05 -1.66 21.91
N GLN A 149 8.05 -1.95 22.75
CA GLN A 149 8.70 -3.27 22.81
C GLN A 149 7.74 -4.42 23.20
N GLU A 150 6.60 -4.11 23.82
CA GLU A 150 5.58 -5.12 24.14
C GLU A 150 4.66 -5.40 22.94
N ALA A 151 4.58 -4.48 21.97
CA ALA A 151 3.71 -4.62 20.81
C ALA A 151 4.22 -5.61 19.76
N TRP A 152 5.49 -5.98 19.80
CA TRP A 152 6.06 -6.88 18.80
C TRP A 152 7.15 -7.80 19.38
N GLU A 153 7.56 -8.78 18.58
CA GLU A 153 8.70 -9.65 18.85
C GLU A 153 9.40 -10.07 17.56
N TRP A 154 10.69 -10.42 17.68
CA TRP A 154 11.37 -11.19 16.66
C TRP A 154 10.83 -12.61 16.62
N THR A 155 10.71 -13.16 15.42
CA THR A 155 10.28 -14.54 15.22
C THR A 155 11.10 -15.13 14.08
N THR A 156 11.58 -16.34 14.28
CA THR A 156 12.27 -17.15 13.27
C THR A 156 11.53 -18.46 13.10
N PHE A 157 11.61 -19.04 11.89
CA PHE A 157 11.05 -20.35 11.58
C PHE A 157 12.19 -21.21 11.05
N GLU A 158 12.40 -22.39 11.63
CA GLU A 158 13.47 -23.31 11.23
C GLU A 158 13.17 -23.99 9.88
N GLU A 159 11.88 -24.15 9.57
CA GLU A 159 11.40 -24.69 8.31
C GLU A 159 10.44 -23.70 7.65
N GLU A 160 10.47 -23.61 6.32
CA GLU A 160 9.66 -22.68 5.53
C GLU A 160 8.15 -22.94 5.70
N VAL A 161 7.77 -24.21 5.90
CA VAL A 161 6.39 -24.65 6.23
C VAL A 161 5.87 -24.01 7.53
N GLY A 162 6.76 -23.57 8.41
CA GLY A 162 6.41 -22.89 9.66
C GLY A 162 6.07 -21.40 9.49
N SER A 163 6.48 -20.76 8.40
CA SER A 163 6.21 -19.33 8.17
C SER A 163 4.73 -19.10 7.80
N PRO A 164 4.01 -18.22 8.51
CA PRO A 164 2.64 -17.88 8.16
C PRO A 164 2.54 -16.94 6.94
N VAL A 165 3.68 -16.46 6.43
CA VAL A 165 3.77 -15.64 5.21
C VAL A 165 4.46 -16.46 4.13
N ALA A 166 3.77 -16.63 3.01
CA ALA A 166 4.26 -17.37 1.85
C ALA A 166 5.18 -16.48 0.99
N PHE A 167 6.48 -16.59 1.23
CA PHE A 167 7.50 -16.05 0.32
C PHE A 167 7.76 -17.08 -0.79
N ALA A 168 7.88 -16.63 -2.03
CA ALA A 168 8.29 -17.50 -3.12
C ALA A 168 9.80 -17.76 -3.07
N GLU A 169 10.23 -18.94 -3.48
CA GLU A 169 11.64 -19.17 -3.75
C GLU A 169 12.14 -18.22 -4.86
N PRO A 170 13.40 -17.73 -4.78
CA PRO A 170 13.96 -16.73 -5.70
C PRO A 170 13.83 -17.07 -7.19
N ASN A 171 13.71 -18.35 -7.55
CA ASN A 171 13.69 -18.82 -8.94
C ASN A 171 12.28 -18.96 -9.57
N MET A 172 11.20 -18.69 -8.83
CA MET A 172 9.83 -18.85 -9.37
C MET A 172 9.22 -17.58 -9.98
N VAL A 173 9.88 -16.43 -9.89
CA VAL A 173 9.30 -15.14 -10.35
C VAL A 173 9.58 -14.84 -11.84
N LEU A 174 10.24 -15.77 -12.56
CA LEU A 174 10.51 -15.64 -13.99
C LEU A 174 9.85 -16.79 -14.77
N ALA A 175 8.56 -16.67 -15.05
CA ALA A 175 7.87 -17.42 -16.11
C ALA A 175 6.67 -16.62 -16.62
#